data_AF-A0A246BEH7-F1
#
_entry.id   AF-A0A246BEH7-F1
#
_cell.length_a   1.000
_cell.length_b   1.000
_cell.length_c   1.000
_cell.angle_alpha   90.00
_cell.angle_beta   90.00
_cell.angle_gamma   90.00
#
_symmetry.space_group_name_H-M   'P 1'
#
loop_
_entity.id
_entity.type
_entity.pdbx_description
1 polymer ?
#
loop_
_entity_poly.entity_id
_entity_poly.type
_entity_poly.pdbx_seq_one_letter_code
_entity_poly.pdbx_strand_id
1 'polypeptide(L)' 'MNGLECPQCGAARIVKNGHAHTGKQRYLCRICTHQFTLH' A
#
# COMPACT_ATOMS: atom_id res chain seq x y z
N MET A 1 -8.70 -10.23 -11.98
CA MET A 1 -7.77 -10.11 -10.84
C MET A 1 -7.42 -8.64 -10.71
N ASN A 2 -8.03 -7.92 -9.76
CA ASN A 2 -7.68 -6.52 -9.45
C ASN A 2 -7.40 -6.45 -7.95
N GLY A 3 -6.34 -7.14 -7.53
CA GLY A 3 -5.84 -7.10 -6.15
C GLY A 3 -4.82 -5.98 -6.01
N LEU A 4 -4.80 -5.32 -4.86
CA LEU A 4 -3.78 -4.32 -4.55
C LEU A 4 -2.44 -5.00 -4.28
N GLU A 5 -1.44 -4.75 -5.13
CA GLU A 5 -0.09 -5.31 -5.02
C GLU A 5 0.92 -4.27 -4.55
N CYS A 6 1.97 -4.72 -3.86
CA CYS A 6 3.05 -3.83 -3.45
C CYS A 6 3.88 -3.42 -4.68
N PRO A 7 4.08 -2.11 -4.94
CA PRO A 7 4.92 -1.67 -6.06
C PRO A 7 6.40 -2.00 -5.88
N GLN A 8 6.84 -2.29 -4.65
CA GLN A 8 8.24 -2.60 -4.35
C GLN A 8 8.57 -4.11 -4.46
N CYS A 9 7.64 -5.00 -4.14
CA CYS A 9 7.91 -6.45 -4.09
C CYS A 9 6.87 -7.34 -4.77
N GLY A 10 5.80 -6.77 -5.35
CA GLY A 10 4.72 -7.51 -5.98
C GLY A 10 3.80 -8.28 -5.02
N ALA A 11 4.07 -8.29 -3.72
CA ALA A 11 3.24 -9.04 -2.78
C ALA A 11 1.86 -8.41 -2.59
N ALA A 12 0.81 -9.24 -2.56
CA ALA A 12 -0.58 -8.82 -2.36
C ALA A 12 -0.99 -8.62 -0.89
N ARG A 13 -0.06 -8.77 0.08
CA ARG A 13 -0.38 -8.64 1.51
C ARG A 13 -0.32 -7.18 1.98
N ILE A 14 -1.31 -6.40 1.55
CA ILE A 14 -1.40 -4.96 1.77
C ILE A 14 -2.48 -4.61 2.80
N VAL A 15 -2.18 -3.68 3.70
CA VAL A 15 -3.13 -3.15 4.70
C VAL A 15 -3.22 -1.62 4.60
N LYS A 16 -4.36 -1.05 5.00
CA LYS A 16 -4.52 0.41 5.15
C LYS A 16 -3.64 0.91 6.29
N ASN A 17 -2.93 2.03 6.08
CA ASN A 17 -1.98 2.60 7.02
C ASN A 17 -2.21 4.12 7.20
N GLY A 18 -3.45 4.49 7.54
CA GLY A 18 -3.86 5.88 7.70
C GLY A 18 -3.91 6.66 6.38
N HIS A 19 -3.91 7.99 6.46
CA HIS A 19 -4.00 8.87 5.29
C HIS A 19 -2.77 9.76 5.19
N ALA A 20 -2.40 10.16 3.97
CA ALA A 20 -1.45 11.22 3.74
C ALA A 20 -2.06 12.56 4.16
N HIS A 21 -1.22 13.60 4.32
CA HIS A 21 -1.72 14.96 4.61
C HIS A 21 -2.75 15.45 3.58
N THR A 22 -2.63 14.99 2.33
CA THR A 22 -3.56 15.28 1.24
C THR A 22 -4.89 14.52 1.33
N GLY A 23 -5.10 13.70 2.36
CA GLY A 23 -6.27 12.85 2.53
C GLY A 23 -6.23 11.53 1.75
N LYS A 24 -5.21 11.31 0.89
CA LYS A 24 -5.07 10.05 0.15
C LYS A 24 -4.81 8.86 1.09
N GLN A 25 -5.46 7.73 0.85
CA GLN A 25 -5.24 6.50 1.61
C GLN A 25 -3.80 6.00 1.44
N ARG A 26 -3.08 5.83 2.56
CA ARG A 26 -1.78 5.16 2.60
C ARG A 26 -1.98 3.67 2.82
N TYR A 27 -1.07 2.89 2.27
CA TYR A 27 -1.04 1.45 2.35
C TYR A 27 0.34 0.99 2.81
N LEU A 28 0.36 -0.11 3.56
CA LEU A 28 1.58 -0.76 4.05
C LEU A 28 1.62 -2.20 3.54
N CYS A 29 2.73 -2.58 2.92
CA CYS A 29 3.01 -3.98 2.62
C CYS A 29 3.49 -4.71 3.87
N ARG A 30 2.83 -5.81 4.25
CA ARG A 30 3.24 -6.65 5.39
C ARG A 30 4.41 -7.58 5.07
N ILE A 31 4.89 -7.62 3.82
CA ILE A 31 6.03 -8.45 3.41
C ILE A 31 7.32 -7.64 3.43
N CYS A 32 7.38 -6.53 2.70
CA CYS A 32 8.61 -5.72 2.59
C CYS A 32 8.55 -4.40 3.38
N THR A 33 7.51 -4.20 4.20
CA THR A 33 7.26 -2.99 5.02
C THR A 33 7.19 -1.66 4.25
N HIS A 34 7.15 -1.72 2.92
CA HIS A 34 7.02 -0.55 2.07
C HIS A 34 5.67 0.14 2.26
N GLN A 35 5.71 1.47 2.37
CA GLN A 35 4.53 2.32 2.49
C GLN A 35 4.32 3.12 1.21
N PHE A 36 3.11 3.09 0.68
CA PHE A 36 2.78 3.76 -0.59
C PHE A 36 1.34 4.28 -0.58
N THR A 37 1.04 5.21 -1.48
CA THR A 37 -0.32 5.67 -1.78
C THR A 37 -0.68 5.24 -3.19
N LEU A 38 -1.92 4.81 -3.41
CA LEU A 38 -2.44 4.67 -4.77
C LEU A 38 -2.60 6.06 -5.39
N HIS A 39 -2.21 6.19 -6.67
CA HIS A 39 -2.26 7.46 -7.37
C HIS A 39 -3.66 7.82 -7.81
#